data_AF-A0A0S8KWC2-F1
#
_entry.id   AF-A0A0S8KWC2-F1
#
_cell.length_a   1.000
_cell.length_b   1.000
_cell.length_c   1.000
_cell.angle_alpha   90.00
_cell.angle_beta   90.00
_cell.angle_gamma   90.00
#
_symmetry.space_group_name_H-M   'P 1'
#
loop_
_entity.id
_entity.type
_entity.pdbx_description
1 polymer ?
#
loop_
_entity_poly.entity_id
_entity_poly.type
_entity_poly.pdbx_seq_one_letter_code
_entity_poly.pdbx_strand_id
1 'polypeptide(L)'
;MSAWSNIEVSPGDAEIASIDKLEEALGSYPDHVRQIRELITRFEACHFKYQQHLKNIRQSIQDLRPHFDPSGIGKNHIQHGDQAWKSDKTGRSFMGQQYLWALHNWLDNSEKMKPPEYNEQLVREVEAWLGENSPEKEKLVRLLLARLTWDWKTLEELSQKSMEEIGRQGDDAGLEYQIYRMDICHFAFPAHLINILRGIGKMRRVESFEGCGTHNSSIRKSIHAELARINHWLQSRHKTGIAKQDQEELTRIWLFACLAKTIKEQVGLADTITIPGKN
;
A
#
# COMPACT_ATOMS: atom_id res chain seq x y z
N MET A 1 -14.28 4.83 -7.35
CA MET A 1 -13.44 3.62 -7.15
C MET A 1 -14.36 2.46 -6.83
N SER A 2 -13.98 1.25 -7.23
CA SER A 2 -14.66 0.03 -6.77
C SER A 2 -14.59 -0.07 -5.24
N ALA A 3 -15.62 -0.61 -4.59
CA ALA A 3 -15.65 -0.83 -3.14
C ALA A 3 -14.56 -1.82 -2.65
N TRP A 4 -13.98 -2.58 -3.58
CA TRP A 4 -12.95 -3.58 -3.32
C TRP A 4 -11.66 -3.29 -4.09
N SER A 5 -11.39 -2.03 -4.44
CA SER A 5 -10.26 -1.66 -5.31
C SER A 5 -8.86 -1.99 -4.77
N ASN A 6 -8.73 -2.31 -3.48
CA ASN A 6 -7.46 -2.61 -2.82
C ASN A 6 -7.23 -4.09 -2.53
N ILE A 7 -8.08 -4.97 -3.10
CA ILE A 7 -7.93 -6.42 -3.03
C ILE A 7 -8.25 -7.04 -4.38
N GLU A 8 -7.70 -8.23 -4.63
CA GLU A 8 -8.11 -9.04 -5.75
C GLU A 8 -9.50 -9.63 -5.47
N VAL A 9 -10.41 -9.54 -6.44
CA VAL A 9 -11.77 -10.05 -6.31
C VAL A 9 -11.95 -11.19 -7.31
N SER A 10 -12.05 -12.41 -6.79
CA SER A 10 -12.35 -13.58 -7.61
C SER A 10 -13.82 -13.59 -8.06
N PRO A 11 -14.13 -13.95 -9.31
CA PRO A 11 -15.51 -14.15 -9.74
C PRO A 11 -16.22 -15.18 -8.86
N GLY A 12 -17.40 -14.82 -8.33
CA GLY A 12 -18.20 -15.70 -7.48
C GLY A 12 -17.73 -15.80 -6.02
N ASP A 13 -16.92 -14.85 -5.53
CA ASP A 13 -16.56 -14.78 -4.11
C ASP A 13 -17.79 -14.64 -3.21
N ALA A 14 -18.15 -15.74 -2.55
CA ALA A 14 -19.34 -15.83 -1.70
C ALA A 14 -19.27 -14.96 -0.44
N GLU A 15 -18.06 -14.61 0.03
CA GLU A 15 -17.91 -13.70 1.17
C GLU A 15 -18.22 -12.27 0.74
N ILE A 16 -17.64 -11.82 -0.38
CA ILE A 16 -17.94 -10.50 -0.95
C ILE A 16 -19.43 -10.40 -1.26
N ALA A 17 -20.02 -11.39 -1.94
CA ALA A 17 -21.45 -11.38 -2.23
C ALA A 17 -22.32 -11.28 -0.97
N SER A 18 -21.89 -11.89 0.14
CA SER A 18 -22.61 -11.79 1.42
C SER A 18 -22.48 -10.40 2.06
N ILE A 19 -21.31 -9.77 1.95
CA ILE A 19 -21.05 -8.42 2.45
C ILE A 19 -21.83 -7.39 1.61
N ASP A 20 -21.81 -7.52 0.30
CA ASP A 20 -22.50 -6.62 -0.63
C ASP A 20 -24.01 -6.70 -0.42
N LYS A 21 -24.57 -7.90 -0.20
CA LYS A 21 -25.99 -8.05 0.17
C LYS A 21 -26.35 -7.36 1.50
N LEU A 22 -25.43 -7.36 2.47
CA LEU A 22 -25.63 -6.61 3.72
C LEU A 22 -25.58 -5.11 3.47
N GLU A 23 -24.69 -4.63 2.60
CA GLU A 23 -24.64 -3.23 2.17
C GLU A 23 -25.95 -2.80 1.50
N GLU A 24 -26.47 -3.61 0.57
CA GLU A 24 -27.76 -3.38 -0.08
C GLU A 24 -28.92 -3.28 0.92
N ALA A 25 -28.93 -4.17 1.92
CA ALA A 25 -29.96 -4.17 2.96
C ALA A 25 -29.88 -2.95 3.91
N LEU A 26 -28.67 -2.40 4.12
CA LEU A 26 -28.48 -1.16 4.88
C LEU A 26 -29.02 0.06 4.13
N GLY A 27 -29.09 0.00 2.79
CA GLY A 27 -29.52 1.12 1.95
C GLY A 27 -28.53 2.28 2.00
N SER A 28 -29.04 3.51 2.07
CA SER A 28 -28.17 4.70 2.16
C SER A 28 -27.61 4.89 3.56
N TYR A 29 -26.29 5.04 3.66
CA TYR A 29 -25.60 5.37 4.91
C TYR A 29 -25.00 6.79 4.87
N PRO A 30 -24.85 7.44 6.04
CA PRO A 30 -24.37 8.82 6.14
C PRO A 30 -22.89 8.96 5.75
N ASP A 31 -22.50 10.21 5.44
CA ASP A 31 -21.16 10.55 4.95
C ASP A 31 -20.02 10.08 5.85
N HIS A 32 -20.18 10.11 7.18
CA HIS A 32 -19.17 9.64 8.11
C HIS A 32 -18.94 8.12 8.01
N VAL A 33 -19.98 7.33 7.72
CA VAL A 33 -19.87 5.88 7.46
C VAL A 33 -19.16 5.64 6.12
N ARG A 34 -19.49 6.43 5.09
CA ARG A 34 -18.77 6.39 3.80
C ARG A 34 -17.28 6.68 3.97
N GLN A 35 -16.92 7.66 4.79
CA GLN A 35 -15.52 7.96 5.10
C GLN A 35 -14.82 6.78 5.80
N ILE A 36 -15.47 6.09 6.73
CA ILE A 36 -14.90 4.88 7.36
C ILE A 36 -14.71 3.78 6.33
N ARG A 37 -15.70 3.57 5.45
CA ARG A 37 -15.59 2.60 4.34
C ARG A 37 -14.42 2.94 3.42
N GLU A 38 -14.19 4.21 3.16
CA GLU A 38 -13.06 4.69 2.36
C GLU A 38 -11.70 4.41 3.05
N LEU A 39 -11.60 4.59 4.37
CA LEU A 39 -10.40 4.20 5.12
C LEU A 39 -10.08 2.70 4.95
N ILE A 40 -11.11 1.85 4.91
CA ILE A 40 -10.95 0.41 4.66
C ILE A 40 -10.44 0.17 3.23
N THR A 41 -11.02 0.84 2.21
CA THR A 41 -10.58 0.69 0.80
C THR A 41 -9.18 1.23 0.51
N ARG A 42 -8.65 2.08 1.39
CA ARG A 42 -7.29 2.64 1.25
C ARG A 42 -6.28 1.96 2.17
N PHE A 43 -6.71 0.96 2.93
CA PHE A 43 -5.82 0.20 3.79
C PHE A 43 -4.89 -0.68 2.95
N GLU A 44 -3.61 -0.69 3.33
CA GLU A 44 -2.58 -1.55 2.75
C GLU A 44 -1.74 -2.14 3.88
N ALA A 45 -1.71 -3.46 4.01
CA ALA A 45 -0.93 -4.15 5.04
C ALA A 45 0.59 -4.00 4.85
N CYS A 46 1.06 -3.71 3.63
CA CYS A 46 2.48 -3.49 3.32
C CYS A 46 3.00 -2.09 3.70
N HIS A 47 2.08 -1.18 4.08
CA HIS A 47 2.42 0.18 4.48
C HIS A 47 3.15 0.20 5.83
N PHE A 48 4.19 1.04 5.99
CA PHE A 48 5.00 1.07 7.23
C PHE A 48 4.20 1.42 8.51
N LYS A 49 3.04 2.07 8.38
CA LYS A 49 2.09 2.40 9.46
C LYS A 49 0.88 1.49 9.54
N TYR A 50 0.85 0.34 8.88
CA TYR A 50 -0.36 -0.48 8.76
C TYR A 50 -1.03 -0.75 10.13
N GLN A 51 -0.25 -0.99 11.20
CA GLN A 51 -0.82 -1.21 12.54
C GLN A 51 -1.58 0.01 13.08
N GLN A 52 -1.03 1.21 12.88
CA GLN A 52 -1.70 2.44 13.28
C GLN A 52 -2.95 2.70 12.42
N HIS A 53 -2.89 2.39 11.12
CA HIS A 53 -4.06 2.48 10.24
C HIS A 53 -5.17 1.53 10.69
N LEU A 54 -4.85 0.26 10.97
CA LEU A 54 -5.82 -0.71 11.49
C LEU A 54 -6.44 -0.26 12.82
N LYS A 55 -5.62 0.24 13.75
CA LYS A 55 -6.12 0.78 15.02
C LYS A 55 -7.13 1.90 14.78
N ASN A 56 -6.79 2.86 13.92
CA ASN A 56 -7.66 4.00 13.61
C ASN A 56 -8.96 3.55 12.92
N ILE A 57 -8.87 2.63 11.96
CA ILE A 57 -10.04 2.07 11.27
C ILE A 57 -10.94 1.37 12.28
N ARG A 58 -10.41 0.47 13.11
CA ARG A 58 -11.19 -0.25 14.12
C ARG A 58 -11.89 0.70 15.08
N GLN A 59 -11.17 1.69 15.61
CA GLN A 59 -11.77 2.69 16.49
C GLN A 59 -12.87 3.46 15.77
N SER A 60 -12.67 3.78 14.48
CA SER A 60 -13.68 4.47 13.69
C SER A 60 -14.94 3.65 13.46
N ILE A 61 -14.80 2.33 13.25
CA ILE A 61 -15.94 1.42 13.16
C ILE A 61 -16.67 1.32 14.50
N GLN A 62 -15.95 1.17 15.61
CA GLN A 62 -16.53 1.06 16.96
C GLN A 62 -17.37 2.29 17.31
N ASP A 63 -16.81 3.48 17.08
CA ASP A 63 -17.46 4.75 17.41
C ASP A 63 -18.42 5.24 16.32
N LEU A 64 -18.50 4.54 15.18
CA LEU A 64 -19.16 5.00 13.94
C LEU A 64 -18.78 6.44 13.59
N ARG A 65 -17.50 6.80 13.79
CA ARG A 65 -16.97 8.13 13.51
C ARG A 65 -15.55 8.03 12.95
N PRO A 66 -15.22 8.70 11.84
CA PRO A 66 -13.87 8.69 11.29
C PRO A 66 -12.89 9.40 12.24
N HIS A 67 -11.89 8.67 12.72
CA HIS A 67 -10.75 9.20 13.49
C HIS A 67 -9.61 9.71 12.60
N PHE A 68 -9.74 9.53 11.29
CA PHE A 68 -8.80 10.02 10.30
C PHE A 68 -9.57 10.43 9.04
N ASP A 69 -9.19 11.54 8.43
CA ASP A 69 -9.75 11.99 7.15
C ASP A 69 -9.10 11.20 5.99
N PRO A 70 -9.86 10.39 5.23
CA PRO A 70 -9.33 9.66 4.08
C PRO A 70 -8.67 10.56 3.04
N SER A 71 -9.13 11.82 2.92
CA SER A 71 -8.55 12.80 1.99
C SER A 71 -7.09 13.10 2.32
N GLY A 72 -6.66 12.89 3.57
CA GLY A 72 -5.28 13.06 4.02
C GLY A 72 -4.31 11.96 3.59
N ILE A 73 -4.82 10.80 3.18
CA ILE A 73 -3.99 9.65 2.81
C ILE A 73 -3.24 9.97 1.51
N GLY A 74 -1.92 9.83 1.53
CA GLY A 74 -1.07 10.08 0.36
C GLY A 74 -0.76 11.56 0.08
N LYS A 75 -1.37 12.54 0.76
CA LYS A 75 -1.12 13.98 0.50
C LYS A 75 0.34 14.41 0.66
N ASN A 76 1.08 13.74 1.55
CA ASN A 76 2.49 14.00 1.78
C ASN A 76 3.40 13.15 0.89
N HIS A 77 2.83 12.31 0.01
CA HIS A 77 3.60 11.53 -0.94
C HIS A 77 4.34 12.46 -1.90
N ILE A 78 5.58 12.09 -2.24
CA ILE A 78 6.49 12.92 -3.04
C ILE A 78 5.97 13.24 -4.45
N GLN A 79 4.99 12.48 -4.95
CA GLN A 79 4.30 12.79 -6.21
C GLN A 79 3.64 14.17 -6.22
N HIS A 80 3.28 14.72 -5.05
CA HIS A 80 2.59 16.01 -4.93
C HIS A 80 3.56 17.20 -4.93
N GLY A 81 4.81 16.97 -5.35
CA GLY A 81 5.83 17.98 -5.56
C GLY A 81 6.90 18.02 -4.47
N ASP A 82 7.98 18.73 -4.76
CA ASP A 82 9.23 18.77 -3.97
C ASP A 82 9.09 19.35 -2.55
N GLN A 83 7.91 19.77 -2.14
CA GLN A 83 7.62 20.31 -0.80
C GLN A 83 6.65 19.42 -0.01
N ALA A 84 6.10 18.36 -0.62
CA ALA A 84 5.14 17.45 0.02
C ALA A 84 5.72 16.77 1.27
N TRP A 85 7.04 16.59 1.33
CA TRP A 85 7.71 16.01 2.49
C TRP A 85 7.76 16.95 3.70
N LYS A 86 7.62 18.27 3.54
CA LYS A 86 7.72 19.22 4.67
C LYS A 86 6.59 19.05 5.70
N SER A 87 5.44 18.57 5.26
CA SER A 87 4.30 18.24 6.12
C SER A 87 4.34 16.80 6.67
N ASP A 88 5.34 15.99 6.28
CA ASP A 88 5.50 14.63 6.79
C ASP A 88 6.28 14.59 8.11
N LYS A 89 5.58 14.18 9.17
CA LYS A 89 6.18 14.04 10.51
C LYS A 89 7.01 12.77 10.70
N THR A 90 7.06 11.88 9.70
CA THR A 90 7.76 10.59 9.82
C THR A 90 9.18 10.59 9.31
N GLY A 91 9.54 11.60 8.52
CA GLY A 91 10.83 11.66 7.82
C GLY A 91 10.96 10.70 6.63
N ARG A 92 9.96 9.84 6.35
CA ARG A 92 10.03 8.93 5.19
C ARG A 92 9.93 9.65 3.86
N SER A 93 9.03 10.62 3.76
CA SER A 93 8.87 11.40 2.54
C SER A 93 10.12 12.23 2.29
N PHE A 94 10.73 12.77 3.36
CA PHE A 94 12.00 13.47 3.28
C PHE A 94 13.13 12.55 2.82
N MET A 95 13.26 11.37 3.43
CA MET A 95 14.24 10.37 2.99
C MET A 95 14.02 9.96 1.53
N GLY A 96 12.77 9.75 1.10
CA GLY A 96 12.41 9.52 -0.30
C GLY A 96 12.91 10.64 -1.21
N GLN A 97 12.66 11.90 -0.84
CA GLN A 97 13.13 13.08 -1.56
C GLN A 97 14.67 13.11 -1.68
N GLN A 98 15.40 12.75 -0.62
CA GLN A 98 16.87 12.67 -0.66
C GLN A 98 17.36 11.69 -1.73
N TYR A 99 16.71 10.53 -1.85
CA TYR A 99 17.03 9.56 -2.89
C TYR A 99 16.68 10.09 -4.28
N LEU A 100 15.54 10.78 -4.46
CA LEU A 100 15.23 11.40 -5.76
C LEU A 100 16.32 12.38 -6.19
N TRP A 101 16.76 13.26 -5.28
CA TRP A 101 17.83 14.22 -5.56
C TRP A 101 19.14 13.53 -5.93
N ALA A 102 19.51 12.45 -5.23
CA ALA A 102 20.71 11.68 -5.55
C ALA A 102 20.60 10.98 -6.91
N LEU A 103 19.44 10.43 -7.26
CA LEU A 103 19.20 9.76 -8.54
C LEU A 103 19.19 10.75 -9.71
N HIS A 104 18.56 11.92 -9.54
CA HIS A 104 18.62 12.99 -10.53
C HIS A 104 20.05 13.53 -10.73
N ASN A 105 20.82 13.67 -9.65
CA ASN A 105 22.23 14.06 -9.75
C ASN A 105 23.03 13.06 -10.59
N TRP A 106 22.84 11.76 -10.35
CA TRP A 106 23.51 10.70 -11.11
C TRP A 106 23.11 10.66 -12.60
N LEU A 107 21.84 10.95 -12.92
CA LEU A 107 21.35 10.97 -14.31
C LEU A 107 21.84 12.18 -15.10
N ASP A 108 21.59 13.38 -14.59
CA ASP A 108 21.78 14.61 -15.38
C ASP A 108 23.18 15.21 -15.19
N ASN A 109 23.99 14.65 -14.27
CA ASN A 109 25.27 15.19 -13.82
C ASN A 109 25.20 16.69 -13.48
N SER A 110 24.00 17.15 -13.13
CA SER A 110 23.68 18.55 -13.04
C SER A 110 23.54 18.90 -11.58
N GLU A 111 24.42 19.76 -11.07
CA GLU A 111 24.30 20.38 -9.76
C GLU A 111 23.12 21.37 -9.68
N LYS A 112 22.08 21.18 -10.51
CA LYS A 112 20.95 22.08 -10.60
C LYS A 112 20.13 21.97 -9.33
N MET A 113 20.41 22.95 -8.45
CA MET A 113 19.83 23.17 -7.13
C MET A 113 20.06 22.02 -6.14
N LYS A 114 21.15 22.14 -5.38
CA LYS A 114 21.31 21.48 -4.08
C LYS A 114 20.53 22.29 -3.03
N PRO A 115 19.31 21.89 -2.63
CA PRO A 115 18.62 22.58 -1.54
C PRO A 115 19.44 22.52 -0.24
N PRO A 116 19.17 23.38 0.75
CA PRO A 116 19.88 23.35 2.04
C PRO A 116 19.87 21.99 2.72
N GLU A 117 18.80 21.21 2.50
CA GLU A 117 18.61 19.89 3.07
C GLU A 117 19.32 18.77 2.29
N TYR A 118 20.03 19.08 1.20
CA TYR A 118 20.67 18.12 0.31
C TYR A 118 21.78 17.31 1.03
N ASN A 119 21.69 15.98 0.97
CA ASN A 119 22.65 15.09 1.62
C ASN A 119 23.75 14.63 0.65
N GLU A 120 24.89 15.31 0.64
CA GLU A 120 26.04 14.96 -0.21
C GLU A 120 26.62 13.56 0.07
N GLN A 121 26.54 13.09 1.32
CA GLN A 121 27.00 11.76 1.69
C GLN A 121 26.17 10.70 0.93
N LEU A 122 24.85 10.84 0.96
CA LEU A 122 23.95 9.90 0.27
C LEU A 122 24.17 9.92 -1.25
N VAL A 123 24.44 11.10 -1.82
CA VAL A 123 24.71 11.23 -3.26
C VAL A 123 25.95 10.42 -3.65
N ARG A 124 27.05 10.59 -2.90
CA ARG A 124 28.28 9.79 -3.11
C ARG A 124 28.03 8.29 -2.94
N GLU A 125 27.18 7.89 -2.00
CA GLU A 125 26.80 6.50 -1.81
C GLU A 125 26.00 5.95 -2.99
N VAL A 126 25.02 6.69 -3.50
CA VAL A 126 24.21 6.32 -4.67
C VAL A 126 25.08 6.24 -5.92
N GLU A 127 25.98 7.19 -6.13
CA GLU A 127 26.98 7.16 -7.20
C GLU A 127 27.87 5.91 -7.11
N ALA A 128 28.36 5.59 -5.90
CA ALA A 128 29.16 4.39 -5.68
C ALA A 128 28.37 3.09 -5.92
N TRP A 129 27.07 3.06 -5.61
CA TRP A 129 26.23 1.88 -5.85
C TRP A 129 25.87 1.69 -7.31
N LEU A 130 25.60 2.77 -8.04
CA LEU A 130 25.23 2.74 -9.47
C LEU A 130 26.46 2.62 -10.38
N GLY A 131 27.61 3.12 -9.95
CA GLY A 131 28.85 3.10 -10.72
C GLY A 131 28.76 3.92 -12.01
N GLU A 132 29.53 3.51 -13.01
CA GLU A 132 29.56 4.17 -14.33
C GLU A 132 28.20 4.13 -15.02
N ASN A 133 27.86 5.25 -15.66
CA ASN A 133 26.63 5.43 -16.41
C ASN A 133 26.66 4.60 -17.72
N SER A 134 25.53 3.94 -18.02
CA SER A 134 25.24 3.35 -19.33
C SER A 134 23.78 3.61 -19.69
N PRO A 135 23.40 3.60 -20.99
CA PRO A 135 22.01 3.82 -21.41
C PRO A 135 21.00 2.88 -20.73
N GLU A 136 21.38 1.63 -20.47
CA GLU A 136 20.52 0.65 -19.80
C GLU A 136 20.32 0.99 -18.32
N LYS A 137 21.36 1.45 -17.63
CA LYS A 137 21.24 1.90 -16.24
C LYS A 137 20.42 3.18 -16.13
N GLU A 138 20.61 4.13 -17.05
CA GLU A 138 19.78 5.34 -17.09
C GLU A 138 18.30 5.00 -17.25
N LYS A 139 17.95 4.08 -18.16
CA LYS A 139 16.58 3.61 -18.33
C LYS A 139 16.02 3.06 -17.01
N LEU A 140 16.77 2.19 -16.32
CA LEU A 140 16.33 1.59 -15.06
C LEU A 140 16.20 2.62 -13.93
N VAL A 141 17.11 3.59 -13.85
CA VAL A 141 17.02 4.68 -12.87
C VAL A 141 15.84 5.61 -13.17
N ARG A 142 15.55 5.91 -14.44
CA ARG A 142 14.36 6.67 -14.85
C ARG A 142 13.06 5.92 -14.52
N LEU A 143 13.02 4.60 -14.75
CA LEU A 143 11.89 3.75 -14.33
C LEU A 143 11.70 3.79 -12.81
N LEU A 144 12.80 3.73 -12.05
CA LEU A 144 12.76 3.78 -10.59
C LEU A 144 12.26 5.14 -10.09
N LEU A 145 12.75 6.24 -10.66
CA LEU A 145 12.24 7.59 -10.36
C LEU A 145 10.74 7.67 -10.62
N ALA A 146 10.30 7.26 -11.82
CA ALA A 146 8.88 7.26 -12.18
C ALA A 146 8.03 6.45 -11.20
N ARG A 147 8.51 5.28 -10.77
CA ARG A 147 7.79 4.47 -9.78
C ARG A 147 7.73 5.12 -8.40
N LEU A 148 8.82 5.71 -7.94
CA LEU A 148 8.87 6.38 -6.62
C LEU A 148 7.97 7.63 -6.60
N THR A 149 7.83 8.34 -7.72
CA THR A 149 7.01 9.55 -7.85
C THR A 149 5.59 9.27 -8.35
N TRP A 150 5.20 8.00 -8.54
CA TRP A 150 3.91 7.59 -9.13
C TRP A 150 3.62 8.24 -10.50
N ASP A 151 4.68 8.49 -11.29
CA ASP A 151 4.56 8.94 -12.67
C ASP A 151 4.26 7.75 -13.58
N TRP A 152 3.00 7.30 -13.54
CA TRP A 152 2.53 6.13 -14.28
C TRP A 152 2.73 6.26 -15.78
N LYS A 153 2.63 7.48 -16.32
CA LYS A 153 2.83 7.75 -17.73
C LYS A 153 4.27 7.45 -18.16
N THR A 154 5.26 8.04 -17.48
CA THR A 154 6.67 7.74 -17.77
C THR A 154 7.01 6.27 -17.52
N LEU A 155 6.40 5.66 -16.50
CA LEU A 155 6.59 4.25 -16.18
C LEU A 155 6.11 3.34 -17.34
N GLU A 156 4.93 3.60 -17.90
CA GLU A 156 4.38 2.91 -19.06
C GLU A 156 5.20 3.14 -20.33
N GLU A 157 5.64 4.38 -20.59
CA GLU A 157 6.45 4.73 -21.78
C GLU A 157 7.83 4.06 -21.77
N LEU A 158 8.47 3.95 -20.60
CA LEU A 158 9.81 3.38 -20.47
C LEU A 158 9.81 1.85 -20.40
N SER A 159 8.67 1.25 -20.04
CA SER A 159 8.59 -0.18 -19.88
C SER A 159 8.27 -0.87 -21.21
N GLN A 160 9.06 -1.89 -21.54
CA GLN A 160 8.88 -2.65 -22.79
C GLN A 160 7.75 -3.69 -22.68
N LYS A 161 7.06 -3.75 -21.54
CA LYS A 161 6.05 -4.74 -21.17
C LYS A 161 4.99 -4.06 -20.33
N SER A 162 3.75 -4.52 -20.44
CA SER A 162 2.67 -4.09 -19.55
C SER A 162 2.89 -4.58 -18.11
N MET A 163 2.28 -3.91 -17.14
CA MET A 163 2.31 -4.31 -15.73
C MET A 163 1.90 -5.76 -15.50
N GLU A 164 0.89 -6.23 -16.23
CA GLU A 164 0.43 -7.62 -16.15
C GLU A 164 1.48 -8.60 -16.67
N GLU A 165 2.18 -8.28 -17.75
CA GLU A 165 3.22 -9.13 -18.32
C GLU A 165 4.46 -9.25 -17.44
N ILE A 166 4.79 -8.16 -16.72
CA ILE A 166 5.89 -8.14 -15.76
C ILE A 166 5.49 -8.96 -14.52
N GLY A 167 4.26 -8.82 -14.04
CA GLY A 167 3.73 -9.61 -12.91
C GLY A 167 3.66 -11.12 -13.19
N ARG A 168 3.36 -11.53 -14.42
CA ARG A 168 3.28 -12.96 -14.82
C ARG A 168 4.64 -13.66 -14.95
N GLN A 169 5.75 -12.92 -14.97
CA GLN A 169 7.10 -13.52 -15.07
C GLN A 169 7.64 -14.05 -13.72
N GLY A 170 6.90 -13.88 -12.63
CA GLY A 170 7.25 -14.40 -11.31
C GLY A 170 8.50 -13.75 -10.69
N ASP A 171 8.97 -14.32 -9.59
CA ASP A 171 10.14 -13.86 -8.83
C ASP A 171 11.47 -13.93 -9.60
N ASP A 172 11.50 -14.64 -10.74
CA ASP A 172 12.67 -14.77 -11.62
C ASP A 172 12.85 -13.57 -12.57
N ALA A 173 11.93 -12.61 -12.58
CA ALA A 173 11.96 -11.42 -13.42
C ALA A 173 13.04 -10.41 -13.00
N GLY A 174 13.64 -9.74 -14.00
CA GLY A 174 14.78 -8.82 -13.84
C GLY A 174 14.50 -7.54 -13.05
N LEU A 175 15.48 -6.62 -13.04
CA LEU A 175 15.46 -5.38 -12.27
C LEU A 175 14.19 -4.53 -12.44
N GLU A 176 13.59 -4.50 -13.63
CA GLU A 176 12.34 -3.77 -13.89
C GLU A 176 11.20 -4.24 -12.97
N TYR A 177 10.99 -5.55 -12.81
CA TYR A 177 9.93 -6.08 -11.95
C TYR A 177 10.11 -5.65 -10.49
N GLN A 178 11.34 -5.68 -9.98
CA GLN A 178 11.65 -5.28 -8.62
C GLN A 178 11.49 -3.76 -8.43
N ILE A 179 11.80 -2.97 -9.46
CA ILE A 179 11.49 -1.53 -9.49
C ILE A 179 9.99 -1.32 -9.35
N TYR A 180 9.15 -2.01 -10.13
CA TYR A 180 7.69 -1.87 -10.06
C TYR A 180 7.08 -2.14 -8.69
N ARG A 181 7.72 -3.02 -7.92
CA ARG A 181 7.29 -3.37 -6.57
C ARG A 181 7.83 -2.42 -5.50
N MET A 182 8.64 -1.42 -5.87
CA MET A 182 9.16 -0.42 -4.95
C MET A 182 8.11 0.64 -4.62
N ASP A 183 8.07 1.07 -3.36
CA ASP A 183 7.35 2.27 -2.94
C ASP A 183 7.99 2.86 -1.67
N ILE A 184 7.95 4.18 -1.50
CA ILE A 184 8.49 4.87 -0.31
C ILE A 184 7.64 4.56 0.93
N CYS A 185 6.36 4.30 0.72
CA CYS A 185 5.42 3.95 1.77
C CYS A 185 5.60 2.50 2.27
N HIS A 186 6.36 1.67 1.55
CA HIS A 186 6.56 0.27 1.88
C HIS A 186 7.39 0.07 3.15
N PHE A 187 7.04 -0.92 3.99
CA PHE A 187 7.68 -1.12 5.30
C PHE A 187 9.21 -1.26 5.23
N ALA A 188 9.72 -1.90 4.17
CA ALA A 188 11.15 -2.18 4.00
C ALA A 188 11.95 -1.08 3.28
N PHE A 189 11.31 0.03 2.90
CA PHE A 189 12.06 1.21 2.44
C PHE A 189 12.87 1.81 3.62
N PRO A 190 14.15 2.22 3.41
CA PRO A 190 14.87 2.30 2.13
C PRO A 190 15.71 1.05 1.77
N ALA A 191 15.76 0.02 2.62
CA ALA A 191 16.68 -1.11 2.43
C ALA A 191 16.51 -1.80 1.06
N HIS A 192 15.27 -2.00 0.61
CA HIS A 192 15.02 -2.58 -0.72
C HIS A 192 15.45 -1.66 -1.86
N LEU A 193 15.33 -0.33 -1.70
CA LEU A 193 15.83 0.63 -2.68
C LEU A 193 17.35 0.49 -2.86
N ILE A 194 18.10 0.42 -1.77
CA ILE A 194 19.56 0.23 -1.80
C ILE A 194 19.92 -1.05 -2.55
N ASN A 195 19.17 -2.14 -2.34
CA ASN A 195 19.39 -3.40 -3.05
C ASN A 195 19.16 -3.25 -4.55
N ILE A 196 18.08 -2.58 -4.97
CA ILE A 196 17.82 -2.26 -6.39
C ILE A 196 18.98 -1.45 -6.97
N LEU A 197 19.41 -0.36 -6.32
CA LEU A 197 20.48 0.50 -6.84
C LEU A 197 21.78 -0.27 -7.07
N ARG A 198 22.17 -1.12 -6.10
CA ARG A 198 23.33 -2.02 -6.24
C ARG A 198 23.15 -3.06 -7.35
N GLY A 199 21.91 -3.51 -7.57
CA GLY A 199 21.54 -4.41 -8.66
C GLY A 199 21.71 -3.75 -10.03
N ILE A 200 21.16 -2.54 -10.18
CA ILE A 200 21.32 -1.68 -11.37
C ILE A 200 22.80 -1.42 -11.64
N GLY A 201 23.58 -1.01 -10.63
CA GLY A 201 24.98 -0.67 -10.85
C GLY A 201 25.84 -1.84 -11.31
N LYS A 202 25.49 -3.07 -10.90
CA LYS A 202 26.14 -4.31 -11.34
C LYS A 202 25.46 -4.96 -12.54
N MET A 203 24.38 -4.37 -13.07
CA MET A 203 23.51 -4.94 -14.11
C MET A 203 23.15 -6.40 -13.85
N ARG A 204 22.84 -6.73 -12.59
CA ARG A 204 22.53 -8.09 -12.15
C ARG A 204 21.16 -8.14 -11.51
N ARG A 205 20.57 -9.33 -11.53
CA ARG A 205 19.34 -9.59 -10.77
C ARG A 205 19.58 -9.33 -9.28
N VAL A 206 18.56 -8.80 -8.64
CA VAL A 206 18.46 -8.74 -7.18
C VAL A 206 17.59 -9.89 -6.72
N GLU A 207 17.87 -10.44 -5.55
CA GLU A 207 16.96 -11.40 -4.92
C GLU A 207 15.58 -10.77 -4.79
N SER A 208 14.52 -11.55 -5.09
CA SER A 208 13.17 -11.06 -4.92
C SER A 208 12.93 -10.71 -3.47
N PHE A 209 12.37 -9.52 -3.24
CA PHE A 209 12.06 -9.02 -1.89
C PHE A 209 10.57 -8.72 -1.77
N GLU A 210 10.08 -8.54 -0.55
CA GLU A 210 8.71 -8.05 -0.36
C GLU A 210 8.62 -6.58 -0.78
N GLY A 211 7.93 -6.30 -1.88
CA GLY A 211 7.55 -4.93 -2.27
C GLY A 211 6.08 -4.63 -2.02
N CYS A 212 5.60 -3.51 -2.55
CA CYS A 212 4.21 -3.07 -2.47
C CYS A 212 3.25 -4.22 -2.85
N GLY A 213 2.20 -4.42 -2.04
CA GLY A 213 1.28 -5.55 -2.17
C GLY A 213 1.77 -6.88 -1.57
N THR A 214 2.98 -6.93 -1.01
CA THR A 214 3.52 -8.12 -0.34
C THR A 214 3.94 -7.85 1.10
N HIS A 215 4.08 -8.90 1.90
CA HIS A 215 4.12 -8.80 3.37
C HIS A 215 5.10 -9.82 3.94
N ASN A 216 5.87 -9.41 4.95
CA ASN A 216 6.72 -10.35 5.69
C ASN A 216 5.91 -11.19 6.70
N SER A 217 6.56 -12.21 7.27
CA SER A 217 5.93 -13.12 8.24
C SER A 217 5.42 -12.43 9.51
N SER A 218 6.07 -11.35 9.96
CA SER A 218 5.65 -10.57 11.12
C SER A 218 4.36 -9.80 10.85
N ILE A 219 4.26 -9.15 9.68
CA ILE A 219 3.03 -8.50 9.21
C ILE A 219 1.93 -9.54 9.11
N ARG A 220 2.16 -10.67 8.43
CA ARG A 220 1.17 -11.75 8.31
C ARG A 220 0.67 -12.24 9.66
N LYS A 221 1.57 -12.47 10.62
CA LYS A 221 1.21 -12.86 12.00
C LYS A 221 0.36 -11.79 12.71
N SER A 222 0.74 -10.52 12.58
CA SER A 222 0.00 -9.40 13.17
C SER A 222 -1.39 -9.25 12.56
N ILE A 223 -1.52 -9.37 11.23
CA ILE A 223 -2.79 -9.29 10.52
C ILE A 223 -3.69 -10.48 10.87
N HIS A 224 -3.14 -11.69 10.89
CA HIS A 224 -3.88 -12.89 11.26
C HIS A 224 -4.44 -12.80 12.68
N ALA A 225 -3.66 -12.29 13.64
CA ALA A 225 -4.15 -12.04 14.99
C ALA A 225 -5.30 -11.02 15.04
N GLU A 226 -5.26 -9.99 14.18
CA GLU A 226 -6.34 -9.00 14.09
C GLU A 226 -7.59 -9.58 13.42
N LEU A 227 -7.43 -10.37 12.36
CA LEU A 227 -8.52 -11.08 11.71
C LEU A 227 -9.25 -12.01 12.69
N ALA A 228 -8.49 -12.76 13.50
CA ALA A 228 -9.06 -13.63 14.53
C ALA A 228 -9.90 -12.85 15.55
N ARG A 229 -9.47 -11.66 15.96
CA ARG A 229 -10.23 -10.77 16.88
C ARG A 229 -11.51 -10.27 16.23
N ILE A 230 -11.45 -9.82 14.98
CA ILE A 230 -12.62 -9.34 14.24
C ILE A 230 -13.63 -10.49 14.05
N ASN A 231 -13.17 -11.67 13.64
CA ASN A 231 -14.01 -12.85 13.48
C ASN A 231 -14.66 -13.27 14.80
N HIS A 232 -13.92 -13.26 15.91
CA HIS A 232 -14.48 -13.54 17.23
C HIS A 232 -15.59 -12.54 17.60
N TRP A 233 -15.38 -11.25 17.32
CA TRP A 233 -16.37 -10.21 17.55
C TRP A 233 -17.63 -10.44 16.69
N LEU A 234 -17.48 -10.68 15.38
CA LEU A 234 -18.59 -10.96 14.46
C LEU A 234 -19.40 -12.20 14.89
N GLN A 235 -18.71 -13.28 15.28
CA GLN A 235 -19.35 -14.50 15.77
C GLN A 235 -20.13 -14.27 17.07
N SER A 236 -19.65 -13.40 17.96
CA SER A 236 -20.38 -13.05 19.19
C SER A 236 -21.74 -12.45 18.88
N ARG A 237 -21.84 -11.63 17.82
CA ARG A 237 -23.09 -10.98 17.38
C ARG A 237 -24.04 -11.93 16.67
N HIS A 238 -23.51 -12.95 16.00
CA HIS A 238 -24.32 -14.04 15.49
C HIS A 238 -25.03 -14.79 16.63
N LYS A 239 -24.34 -15.03 17.75
CA LYS A 239 -24.88 -15.81 18.88
C LYS A 239 -25.93 -15.05 19.70
N THR A 240 -25.77 -13.74 19.84
CA THR A 240 -26.67 -12.92 20.66
C THR A 240 -28.00 -12.60 19.97
N GLY A 241 -28.08 -12.76 18.64
CA GLY A 241 -29.22 -12.30 17.85
C GLY A 241 -29.24 -10.77 17.79
N ILE A 242 -29.19 -10.20 16.60
CA ILE A 242 -29.28 -8.76 16.43
C ILE A 242 -30.74 -8.44 16.16
N ALA A 243 -31.33 -7.53 16.94
CA ALA A 243 -32.65 -7.03 16.62
C ALA A 243 -32.58 -6.42 15.21
N LYS A 244 -33.44 -6.86 14.28
CA LYS A 244 -33.45 -6.41 12.87
C LYS A 244 -33.56 -4.89 12.66
N GLN A 245 -33.72 -4.10 13.73
CA GLN A 245 -33.89 -2.65 13.72
C GLN A 245 -32.68 -1.89 14.27
N ASP A 246 -31.64 -2.55 14.79
CA ASP A 246 -30.42 -1.86 15.24
C ASP A 246 -29.50 -1.55 14.05
N GLN A 247 -29.83 -0.46 13.36
CA GLN A 247 -29.12 -0.03 12.15
C GLN A 247 -27.64 0.30 12.42
N GLU A 248 -27.32 0.82 13.61
CA GLU A 248 -25.94 1.12 13.97
C GLU A 248 -25.13 -0.16 14.14
N GLU A 249 -25.66 -1.16 14.84
CA GLU A 249 -24.95 -2.43 15.02
C GLU A 249 -24.79 -3.18 13.69
N LEU A 250 -25.81 -3.17 12.82
CA LEU A 250 -25.71 -3.72 11.47
C LEU A 250 -24.62 -2.98 10.65
N THR A 251 -24.52 -1.66 10.78
CA THR A 251 -23.47 -0.87 10.13
C THR A 251 -22.08 -1.25 10.65
N ARG A 252 -21.91 -1.43 11.97
CA ARG A 252 -20.63 -1.88 12.56
C ARG A 252 -20.24 -3.26 12.03
N ILE A 253 -21.20 -4.18 11.94
CA ILE A 253 -20.98 -5.54 11.42
C ILE A 253 -20.56 -5.52 9.96
N TRP A 254 -21.26 -4.75 9.13
CA TRP A 254 -20.90 -4.58 7.73
C TRP A 254 -19.48 -4.03 7.57
N LEU A 255 -19.14 -2.94 8.27
CA LEU A 255 -17.80 -2.35 8.22
C LEU A 255 -16.72 -3.30 8.73
N PHE A 256 -16.97 -4.05 9.81
CA PHE A 256 -16.04 -5.06 10.31
C PHE A 256 -15.87 -6.22 9.33
N ALA A 257 -16.93 -6.64 8.65
CA ALA A 257 -16.86 -7.66 7.60
C ALA A 257 -16.04 -7.15 6.39
N CYS A 258 -16.24 -5.89 5.96
CA CYS A 258 -15.41 -5.27 4.93
C CYS A 258 -13.93 -5.23 5.32
N LEU A 259 -13.62 -4.83 6.55
CA LEU A 259 -12.25 -4.81 7.04
C LEU A 259 -11.66 -6.23 7.09
N ALA A 260 -12.40 -7.20 7.63
CA ALA A 260 -11.97 -8.60 7.69
C ALA A 260 -11.64 -9.16 6.30
N LYS A 261 -12.50 -8.89 5.30
CA LYS A 261 -12.26 -9.34 3.92
C LYS A 261 -11.05 -8.68 3.31
N THR A 262 -10.93 -7.36 3.50
CA THR A 262 -9.78 -6.59 3.03
C THR A 262 -8.47 -7.16 3.55
N ILE A 263 -8.36 -7.35 4.87
CA ILE A 263 -7.11 -7.84 5.47
C ILE A 263 -6.84 -9.31 5.11
N LYS A 264 -7.89 -10.14 5.00
CA LYS A 264 -7.77 -11.55 4.61
C LYS A 264 -7.13 -11.69 3.24
N GLU A 265 -7.65 -10.97 2.25
CA GLU A 265 -7.15 -11.05 0.87
C GLU A 265 -5.74 -10.47 0.74
N GLN A 266 -5.44 -9.34 1.38
CA GLN A 266 -4.11 -8.73 1.28
C GLN A 266 -2.98 -9.64 1.78
N VAL A 267 -3.23 -10.52 2.76
CA VAL A 267 -2.21 -11.45 3.27
C VAL A 267 -2.42 -12.92 2.87
N GLY A 268 -3.36 -13.18 1.94
CA GLY A 268 -3.64 -14.52 1.43
C GLY A 268 -3.99 -15.52 2.53
N LEU A 269 -4.94 -15.18 3.40
CA LEU A 269 -5.43 -16.08 4.46
C LEU A 269 -6.66 -16.85 3.97
N ALA A 270 -6.76 -18.13 4.34
CA ALA A 270 -7.88 -19.00 3.96
C ALA A 270 -9.09 -18.91 4.91
N ASP A 271 -8.97 -18.18 6.03
CA ASP A 271 -9.98 -18.15 7.09
C ASP A 271 -11.33 -17.64 6.59
N THR A 272 -12.42 -18.35 6.93
CA THR A 272 -13.77 -17.93 6.53
C THR A 272 -14.28 -16.79 7.40
N ILE A 273 -14.82 -15.74 6.77
CA ILE A 273 -15.47 -14.63 7.49
C ILE A 273 -16.90 -15.02 7.80
N THR A 274 -17.25 -14.97 9.08
CA THR A 274 -18.61 -15.28 9.54
C THR A 274 -19.42 -13.98 9.67
N ILE A 275 -20.49 -13.84 8.89
CA ILE A 275 -21.42 -12.70 8.96
C ILE A 275 -22.71 -13.16 9.62
N PRO A 276 -23.21 -12.47 10.67
CA PRO A 276 -24.52 -12.74 11.27
C PRO A 276 -25.66 -12.67 10.24
N GLY A 277 -26.60 -13.64 10.26
CA GLY A 277 -27.82 -13.60 9.44
C GLY A 277 -27.87 -14.59 8.25
N LYS A 278 -26.91 -15.51 8.13
CA LYS A 278 -27.07 -16.69 7.27
C LYS A 278 -27.97 -17.72 7.97
N ASN A 279 -29.23 -17.80 7.53
CA ASN A 279 -29.96 -19.06 7.47
C ASN A 279 -30.05 -19.45 5.99
#